data_AF-A0A6C0KJZ4-F1
#
_entry.id   AF-A0A6C0KJZ4-F1
#
_cell.length_a   1.000
_cell.length_b   1.000
_cell.length_c   1.000
_cell.angle_alpha   90.00
_cell.angle_beta   90.00
_cell.angle_gamma   90.00
#
_symmetry.space_group_name_H-M   'P 1'
#
loop_
_entity.id
_entity.type
_entity.pdbx_description
1 polymer ?
#
loop_
_entity_poly.entity_id
_entity_poly.type
_entity_poly.pdbx_seq_one_letter_code
_entity_poly.pdbx_strand_id
1 'polypeptide(L)'
;MSIYRFKIQNEQLNEEMIDFACLHKYEDKIQLRDSFKLWLQQDNIKQLIESESTYLKRMDYNLKQTSLESKLFKSIKYYHIKKMISNIPKKEIKKETTRICFDKSFLILTHQYIQSNHNKKPAQLYDTFQIIHDNECNIQKKCLMEKGFHEDIILSKMKKMFKNKYFTMTQKTLDV
;
A
#
# COMPACT_ATOMS: atom_id res chain seq x y z
N MET A 1 -31.96 -15.43 -17.35
CA MET A 1 -31.03 -14.28 -17.25
C MET A 1 -29.69 -14.83 -16.79
N SER A 2 -28.59 -14.53 -17.50
CA SER A 2 -27.26 -15.02 -17.13
C SER A 2 -26.61 -14.09 -16.09
N ILE A 3 -26.04 -14.66 -15.03
CA ILE A 3 -25.31 -13.91 -14.01
C ILE A 3 -23.89 -13.63 -14.51
N TYR A 4 -23.61 -12.41 -14.96
CA TYR A 4 -22.27 -12.01 -15.40
C TYR A 4 -21.32 -11.66 -14.25
N ARG A 5 -21.85 -11.28 -13.08
CA ARG A 5 -21.08 -10.89 -11.89
C ARG A 5 -21.53 -11.68 -10.67
N PHE A 6 -20.56 -12.24 -9.93
CA PHE A 6 -20.83 -12.93 -8.67
C PHE A 6 -21.47 -11.97 -7.66
N LYS A 7 -22.65 -12.33 -7.16
CA LYS A 7 -23.35 -11.69 -6.06
C LYS A 7 -23.99 -12.80 -5.23
N ILE A 8 -23.89 -12.70 -3.91
CA ILE A 8 -24.55 -13.60 -2.98
C ILE A 8 -26.01 -13.19 -2.91
N GLN A 9 -26.92 -14.13 -3.18
CA GLN A 9 -28.36 -13.86 -3.11
C GLN A 9 -28.94 -14.21 -1.74
N ASN A 10 -28.38 -15.23 -1.08
CA ASN A 10 -28.80 -15.60 0.27
C ASN A 10 -28.38 -14.52 1.28
N GLU A 11 -29.37 -13.81 1.83
CA GLU A 11 -29.19 -12.74 2.82
C GLU A 11 -28.58 -13.28 4.12
N GLN A 12 -29.04 -14.43 4.60
CA GLN A 12 -28.51 -15.09 5.79
C GLN A 12 -27.03 -15.45 5.63
N LEU A 13 -26.62 -15.95 4.46
CA LEU A 13 -25.21 -16.22 4.18
C LEU A 13 -24.38 -14.92 4.20
N ASN A 14 -24.94 -13.83 3.70
CA ASN A 14 -24.26 -12.53 3.70
C ASN A 14 -24.12 -11.94 5.12
N GLU A 15 -25.12 -12.11 5.98
CA GLU A 15 -25.04 -11.72 7.41
C GLU A 15 -23.96 -12.51 8.15
N GLU A 16 -23.97 -13.84 8.03
CA GLU A 16 -22.94 -14.72 8.64
C GLU A 16 -21.53 -14.36 8.17
N MET A 17 -21.37 -13.97 6.90
CA MET A 17 -20.09 -13.49 6.38
C MET A 17 -19.65 -12.15 6.98
N ILE A 18 -20.59 -11.24 7.26
CA ILE A 18 -20.33 -9.96 7.92
C ILE A 18 -19.92 -10.21 9.36
N ASP A 19 -20.60 -11.11 10.07
CA ASP A 19 -20.30 -11.46 11.46
C ASP A 19 -18.93 -12.13 11.58
N PHE A 20 -18.65 -13.10 10.71
CA PHE A 20 -17.33 -13.71 10.61
C PHE A 20 -16.25 -12.65 10.33
N ALA A 21 -16.50 -11.74 9.38
CA ALA A 21 -15.58 -10.66 9.08
C ALA A 21 -15.36 -9.72 10.28
N CYS A 22 -16.39 -9.43 11.06
CA CYS A 22 -16.31 -8.56 12.22
C CYS A 22 -15.44 -9.17 13.34
N LEU A 23 -15.60 -10.47 13.58
CA LEU A 23 -14.86 -11.21 14.61
C LEU A 23 -13.37 -11.36 14.25
N HIS A 24 -13.07 -11.69 12.99
CA HIS A 24 -11.72 -12.03 12.55
C HIS A 24 -10.97 -10.86 11.85
N LYS A 25 -11.49 -9.63 11.92
CA LYS A 25 -10.92 -8.46 11.23
C LYS A 25 -9.48 -8.09 11.63
N TYR A 26 -9.04 -8.51 12.81
CA TYR A 26 -7.70 -8.21 13.34
C TYR A 26 -6.75 -9.42 13.28
N GLU A 27 -7.19 -10.53 12.72
CA GLU A 27 -6.37 -11.73 12.61
C GLU A 27 -5.32 -11.62 11.50
N ASP A 28 -4.20 -12.34 11.68
CA ASP A 28 -3.21 -12.46 10.62
C ASP A 28 -3.73 -13.32 9.45
N LYS A 29 -3.13 -13.18 8.27
CA LYS A 29 -3.51 -13.89 7.04
C LYS A 29 -3.55 -15.40 7.22
N ILE A 30 -2.65 -15.97 8.02
CA ILE A 30 -2.60 -17.42 8.29
C ILE A 30 -3.80 -17.82 9.16
N GLN A 31 -4.00 -17.12 10.27
CA GLN A 31 -5.10 -17.33 11.21
C GLN A 31 -6.45 -17.21 10.51
N LEU A 32 -6.67 -16.13 9.74
CA LEU A 32 -7.91 -15.91 9.00
C LEU A 32 -8.23 -17.07 8.03
N ARG A 33 -7.21 -17.67 7.42
CA ARG A 33 -7.41 -18.82 6.51
C ARG A 33 -7.85 -20.06 7.28
N ASP A 34 -7.28 -20.30 8.45
CA ASP A 34 -7.60 -21.48 9.26
C ASP A 34 -8.95 -21.32 9.96
N SER A 35 -9.23 -20.14 10.53
CA SER A 35 -10.55 -19.76 11.05
C SER A 35 -11.64 -19.87 9.98
N PHE A 36 -11.35 -19.47 8.73
CA PHE A 36 -12.29 -19.62 7.61
C PHE A 36 -12.58 -21.09 7.27
N LYS A 37 -11.58 -21.97 7.32
CA LYS A 37 -11.82 -23.41 7.11
C LYS A 37 -12.71 -23.99 8.20
N LEU A 38 -12.50 -23.58 9.46
CA LEU A 38 -13.33 -24.01 10.58
C LEU A 38 -14.77 -23.49 10.43
N TRP A 39 -14.93 -22.23 10.01
CA TRP A 39 -16.24 -21.65 9.74
C TRP A 39 -16.99 -22.39 8.62
N LEU A 40 -16.29 -22.77 7.54
CA LEU A 40 -16.86 -23.63 6.48
C LEU A 40 -17.28 -25.03 6.98
N GLN A 41 -16.76 -25.51 8.10
CA GLN A 41 -17.10 -26.82 8.65
C GLN A 41 -18.40 -26.82 9.45
N GLN A 42 -18.92 -25.66 9.84
CA GLN A 42 -20.16 -25.54 10.61
C GLN A 42 -21.37 -25.97 9.76
N ASP A 43 -22.28 -26.74 10.35
CA ASP A 43 -23.39 -27.37 9.62
C ASP A 43 -24.38 -26.35 9.03
N ASN A 44 -24.65 -25.26 9.76
CA ASN A 44 -25.44 -24.13 9.28
C ASN A 44 -24.82 -23.49 8.03
N ILE A 45 -23.51 -23.24 8.04
CA ILE A 45 -22.79 -22.60 6.93
C ILE A 45 -22.75 -23.52 5.71
N LYS A 46 -22.51 -24.83 5.90
CA LYS A 46 -22.54 -25.81 4.81
C LYS A 46 -23.88 -25.82 4.09
N GLN A 47 -24.99 -25.84 4.83
CA GLN A 47 -26.33 -25.81 4.25
C GLN A 47 -26.57 -24.54 3.42
N LEU A 48 -26.15 -23.39 3.95
CA LEU A 48 -26.26 -22.11 3.25
C LEU A 48 -25.43 -22.10 1.95
N ILE A 49 -24.19 -22.60 1.99
CA ILE A 49 -23.31 -22.70 0.82
C ILE A 49 -23.88 -23.68 -0.23
N GLU A 50 -24.46 -24.79 0.19
CA GLU A 50 -25.08 -25.76 -0.71
C GLU A 50 -26.33 -25.18 -1.39
N SER A 51 -27.14 -24.43 -0.65
CA SER A 51 -28.31 -23.72 -1.20
C SER A 51 -27.88 -22.71 -2.28
N GLU A 52 -26.85 -21.92 -1.99
CA GLU A 52 -26.29 -20.93 -2.91
C GLU A 52 -25.64 -21.61 -4.13
N SER A 53 -24.94 -22.72 -3.92
CA SER A 53 -24.33 -23.51 -5.01
C SER A 53 -25.39 -24.05 -5.96
N THR A 54 -26.49 -24.57 -5.41
CA THR A 54 -27.63 -25.06 -6.19
C THR A 54 -28.28 -23.94 -6.98
N TYR A 55 -28.45 -22.76 -6.38
CA TYR A 55 -28.96 -21.58 -7.07
C TYR A 55 -28.05 -21.14 -8.23
N LEU A 56 -26.74 -21.06 -7.99
CA LEU A 56 -25.77 -20.66 -9.02
C LEU A 56 -25.72 -21.66 -10.17
N LYS A 57 -25.83 -22.96 -9.90
CA LYS A 57 -25.95 -24.00 -10.93
C LYS A 57 -27.22 -23.83 -11.76
N ARG A 58 -28.36 -23.54 -11.13
CA ARG A 58 -29.63 -23.26 -11.83
C ARG A 58 -29.57 -22.03 -12.73
N MET A 59 -28.71 -21.07 -12.40
CA MET A 59 -28.52 -19.83 -13.16
C MET A 59 -27.40 -19.92 -14.22
N ASP A 60 -26.94 -21.14 -14.53
CA ASP A 60 -25.82 -21.42 -15.46
C ASP A 60 -24.54 -20.63 -15.14
N TYR A 61 -24.32 -20.33 -13.85
CA TYR A 61 -23.15 -19.58 -13.43
C TYR A 61 -21.89 -20.44 -13.50
N ASN A 62 -20.95 -20.05 -14.35
CA ASN A 62 -19.76 -20.82 -14.63
C ASN A 62 -18.76 -20.76 -13.45
N LEU A 63 -18.72 -21.82 -12.64
CA LEU A 63 -17.77 -22.03 -11.54
C LEU A 63 -16.48 -22.76 -11.96
N LYS A 64 -16.24 -22.99 -13.27
CA LYS A 64 -15.13 -23.85 -13.75
C LYS A 64 -13.73 -23.38 -13.33
N GLN A 65 -13.52 -22.08 -13.10
CA GLN A 65 -12.20 -21.53 -12.78
C GLN A 65 -12.01 -21.15 -11.30
N THR A 66 -13.07 -21.07 -10.50
CA THR A 66 -12.96 -20.61 -9.11
C THR A 66 -14.11 -21.18 -8.29
N SER A 67 -13.77 -21.94 -7.23
CA SER A 67 -14.75 -22.49 -6.29
C SER A 67 -15.54 -21.39 -5.59
N LEU A 68 -16.78 -21.71 -5.19
CA LEU A 68 -17.63 -20.82 -4.42
C LEU A 68 -16.92 -20.35 -3.14
N GLU A 69 -16.29 -21.27 -2.42
CA GLU A 69 -15.48 -21.00 -1.22
C GLU A 69 -14.38 -19.96 -1.47
N SER A 70 -13.66 -20.05 -2.60
CA SER A 70 -12.63 -19.08 -2.95
C SER A 70 -13.20 -17.68 -3.20
N LYS A 71 -14.43 -17.60 -3.76
CA LYS A 71 -15.14 -16.33 -3.94
C LYS A 71 -15.64 -15.78 -2.60
N LEU A 72 -16.15 -16.64 -1.72
CA LEU A 72 -16.57 -16.26 -0.37
C LEU A 72 -15.39 -15.72 0.44
N PHE A 73 -14.25 -16.42 0.46
CA PHE A 73 -13.06 -15.97 1.16
C PHE A 73 -12.56 -14.61 0.65
N LYS A 74 -12.48 -14.43 -0.67
CA LYS A 74 -12.13 -13.14 -1.27
C LYS A 74 -13.14 -12.06 -0.88
N SER A 75 -14.42 -12.41 -0.82
CA SER A 75 -15.46 -11.45 -0.44
C SER A 75 -15.30 -10.98 1.00
N ILE A 76 -15.23 -11.91 1.95
CA ILE A 76 -14.98 -11.64 3.38
C ILE A 76 -13.74 -10.76 3.53
N LYS A 77 -12.62 -11.17 2.93
CA LYS A 77 -11.35 -10.46 3.07
C LYS A 77 -11.36 -9.05 2.47
N TYR A 78 -11.82 -8.90 1.23
CA TYR A 78 -11.66 -7.64 0.49
C TYR A 78 -12.88 -6.72 0.55
N TYR A 79 -14.09 -7.26 0.60
CA TYR A 79 -15.31 -6.44 0.63
C TYR A 79 -15.82 -6.17 2.05
N HIS A 80 -15.63 -7.10 2.99
CA HIS A 80 -16.06 -6.91 4.38
C HIS A 80 -14.91 -6.41 5.27
N ILE A 81 -13.88 -7.22 5.50
CA ILE A 81 -12.75 -6.89 6.40
C ILE A 81 -12.03 -5.62 5.96
N LYS A 82 -11.54 -5.57 4.71
CA LYS A 82 -10.80 -4.39 4.22
C LYS A 82 -11.66 -3.12 4.24
N LYS A 83 -12.96 -3.20 3.94
CA LYS A 83 -13.87 -2.06 4.00
C LYS A 83 -14.07 -1.59 5.44
N MET A 84 -14.28 -2.51 6.37
CA MET A 84 -14.37 -2.21 7.81
C MET A 84 -13.09 -1.53 8.31
N ILE A 85 -11.91 -2.07 7.99
CA ILE A 85 -10.61 -1.50 8.39
C ILE A 85 -10.38 -0.12 7.74
N SER A 86 -10.77 0.05 6.47
CA SER A 86 -10.58 1.32 5.75
C SER A 86 -11.51 2.43 6.25
N ASN A 87 -12.67 2.05 6.79
CA ASN A 87 -13.65 2.97 7.38
C ASN A 87 -13.36 3.31 8.84
N ILE A 88 -12.43 2.60 9.51
CA ILE A 88 -11.88 3.09 10.78
C ILE A 88 -11.23 4.43 10.45
N PRO A 89 -11.65 5.54 11.08
CA PRO A 89 -11.00 6.82 10.88
C PRO A 89 -9.55 6.64 11.29
N LYS A 90 -8.68 6.43 10.30
CA LYS A 90 -7.24 6.52 10.50
C LYS A 90 -7.09 7.88 11.10
N LYS A 91 -6.61 7.97 12.35
CA LYS A 91 -6.29 9.24 13.00
C LYS A 91 -5.40 9.96 11.99
N GLU A 92 -6.00 10.88 11.24
CA GLU A 92 -5.36 11.48 10.10
C GLU A 92 -4.36 12.43 10.72
N ILE A 93 -3.14 11.96 10.96
CA ILE A 93 -2.00 12.81 10.73
C ILE A 93 -2.05 13.03 9.22
N LYS A 94 -2.87 14.00 8.80
CA LYS A 94 -2.72 14.67 7.51
C LYS A 94 -1.28 15.13 7.53
N LYS A 95 -0.39 14.30 7.00
CA LYS A 95 0.91 14.77 6.55
C LYS A 95 0.52 15.67 5.40
N GLU A 96 0.24 16.92 5.71
CA GLU A 96 0.22 17.99 4.75
C GLU A 96 1.49 17.78 3.95
N THR A 97 1.33 17.33 2.70
CA THR A 97 2.47 17.05 1.84
C THR A 97 2.97 18.40 1.38
N THR A 98 3.60 19.14 2.30
CA THR A 98 4.24 20.41 2.02
C THR A 98 5.33 20.10 0.99
N ARG A 99 5.05 20.45 -0.26
CA ARG A 99 5.94 20.21 -1.39
C ARG A 99 7.13 21.15 -1.23
N ILE A 100 8.21 20.65 -0.64
CA ILE A 100 9.49 21.36 -0.60
C ILE A 100 10.07 21.38 -2.01
N CYS A 101 10.37 22.59 -2.51
CA CYS A 101 11.12 22.80 -3.72
C CYS A 101 12.54 23.24 -3.34
N PHE A 102 13.54 22.55 -3.88
CA PHE A 102 14.95 22.92 -3.71
C PHE A 102 15.36 23.91 -4.78
N ASP A 103 16.34 24.77 -4.46
CA ASP A 103 16.83 25.73 -5.44
C ASP A 103 17.48 25.02 -6.64
N LYS A 104 17.38 25.63 -7.82
CA LYS A 104 17.91 25.06 -9.06
C LYS A 104 19.44 24.88 -8.98
N SER A 105 20.15 25.82 -8.37
CA SER A 105 21.61 25.72 -8.20
C SER A 105 21.99 24.52 -7.34
N PHE A 106 21.26 24.30 -6.23
CA PHE A 106 21.45 23.16 -5.33
C PHE A 106 21.19 21.81 -6.02
N LEU A 107 20.18 21.75 -6.89
CA LEU A 107 19.89 20.56 -7.69
C LEU A 107 20.97 20.26 -8.73
N ILE A 108 21.55 21.29 -9.36
CA ILE A 108 22.67 21.16 -10.30
C ILE A 108 23.92 20.67 -9.57
N LEU A 109 24.24 21.26 -8.41
CA LEU A 109 25.36 20.85 -7.57
C LEU A 109 25.26 19.37 -7.18
N THR A 110 24.08 18.96 -6.71
CA THR A 110 23.79 17.56 -6.37
C THR A 110 24.01 16.64 -7.57
N HIS A 111 23.56 17.05 -8.76
CA HIS A 111 23.71 16.30 -9.99
C HIS A 111 25.18 16.10 -10.37
N GLN A 112 25.97 17.17 -10.36
CA GLN A 112 27.40 17.14 -10.68
C GLN A 112 28.16 16.24 -9.70
N TYR A 113 27.89 16.36 -8.40
CA TYR A 113 28.54 15.55 -7.39
C TYR A 113 28.25 14.05 -7.55
N ILE A 114 26.99 13.69 -7.84
CA ILE A 114 26.59 12.30 -8.11
C ILE A 114 27.28 11.77 -9.36
N GLN A 115 27.32 12.55 -10.44
CA GLN A 115 27.97 12.15 -11.68
C GLN A 115 29.45 11.81 -11.48
N SER A 116 30.17 12.65 -10.73
CA SER A 116 31.59 12.47 -10.44
C SER A 116 31.90 11.34 -9.45
N ASN A 117 30.93 10.86 -8.67
CA ASN A 117 31.19 9.95 -7.55
C ASN A 117 30.26 8.71 -7.50
N HIS A 118 29.63 8.32 -8.61
CA HIS A 118 28.61 7.27 -8.65
C HIS A 118 29.06 5.86 -8.19
N ASN A 119 30.36 5.65 -7.96
CA ASN A 119 31.00 4.39 -7.58
C ASN A 119 30.74 3.94 -6.14
N LYS A 120 30.09 4.77 -5.31
CA LYS A 120 29.81 4.47 -3.89
C LYS A 120 28.31 4.33 -3.63
N LYS A 121 27.95 3.75 -2.49
CA LYS A 121 26.54 3.64 -2.08
C LYS A 121 25.95 5.05 -1.84
N PRO A 122 24.68 5.29 -2.21
CA PRO A 122 24.05 6.61 -2.14
C PRO A 122 23.93 7.18 -0.72
N ALA A 123 23.91 6.32 0.31
CA ALA A 123 23.94 6.77 1.70
C ALA A 123 25.29 7.41 2.06
N GLN A 124 26.38 6.71 1.77
CA GLN A 124 27.75 7.18 2.05
C GLN A 124 28.07 8.45 1.25
N LEU A 125 27.63 8.48 -0.02
CA LEU A 125 27.74 9.65 -0.90
C LEU A 125 27.03 10.88 -0.36
N TYR A 126 25.85 10.69 0.22
CA TYR A 126 25.10 11.80 0.81
C TYR A 126 25.82 12.34 2.04
N ASP A 127 26.33 11.46 2.90
CA ASP A 127 27.05 11.88 4.11
C ASP A 127 28.33 12.66 3.73
N THR A 128 29.08 12.22 2.71
CA THR A 128 30.24 12.98 2.20
C THR A 128 29.84 14.26 1.48
N PHE A 129 28.72 14.27 0.75
CA PHE A 129 28.19 15.47 0.11
C PHE A 129 27.85 16.55 1.13
N GLN A 130 27.21 16.18 2.25
CA GLN A 130 26.88 17.12 3.33
C GLN A 130 28.11 17.75 3.95
N ILE A 131 29.21 16.99 4.09
CA ILE A 131 30.47 17.52 4.64
C ILE A 131 31.15 18.47 3.66
N ILE A 132 31.22 18.10 2.37
CA ILE A 132 31.93 18.88 1.35
C ILE A 132 31.17 20.16 0.97
N HIS A 133 29.84 20.09 0.92
CA HIS A 133 28.95 21.18 0.53
C HIS A 133 28.08 21.66 1.70
N ASP A 134 28.67 21.72 2.90
CA ASP A 134 27.98 22.11 4.14
C ASP A 134 27.38 23.52 4.02
N ASN A 135 28.11 24.45 3.41
CA ASN A 135 27.65 25.83 3.23
C ASN A 135 26.38 25.89 2.36
N GLU A 136 26.37 25.22 1.21
CA GLU A 136 25.22 25.17 0.30
C GLU A 136 24.04 24.43 0.92
N CYS A 137 24.30 23.36 1.68
CA CYS A 137 23.28 22.66 2.46
C CYS A 137 22.66 23.58 3.51
N ASN A 138 23.47 24.37 4.22
CA ASN A 138 23.01 25.29 5.25
C ASN A 138 22.26 26.49 4.66
N ILE A 139 22.70 27.03 3.52
CA ILE A 139 21.96 28.07 2.78
C ILE A 139 20.59 27.54 2.38
N GLN A 140 20.53 26.36 1.75
CA GLN A 140 19.28 25.75 1.33
C GLN A 140 18.35 25.45 2.52
N LYS A 141 18.92 25.02 3.65
CA LYS A 141 18.19 24.78 4.91
C LYS A 141 17.58 26.08 5.45
N LYS A 142 18.37 27.14 5.57
CA LYS A 142 17.91 28.46 6.04
C LYS A 142 16.79 29.01 5.16
N CYS A 143 16.96 28.99 3.84
CA CYS A 143 15.93 29.44 2.89
C CYS A 143 14.60 28.68 3.01
N LEU A 144 14.64 27.39 3.40
CA LEU A 144 13.44 26.60 3.62
C LEU A 144 12.86 26.83 5.02
N MET A 145 13.68 27.05 6.04
CA MET A 145 13.21 27.41 7.37
C MET A 145 12.49 28.78 7.36
N GLU A 146 12.99 29.76 6.61
CA GLU A 146 12.35 31.06 6.39
C GLU A 146 10.97 30.94 5.73
N LYS A 147 10.75 29.88 4.93
CA LYS A 147 9.46 29.55 4.32
C LYS A 147 8.53 28.76 5.24
N GLY A 148 8.89 28.58 6.51
CA GLY A 148 8.07 27.93 7.54
C GLY A 148 8.22 26.41 7.63
N PHE A 149 9.25 25.82 7.03
CA PHE A 149 9.47 24.37 7.10
C PHE A 149 10.34 23.99 8.32
N HIS A 150 9.94 22.93 9.03
CA HIS A 150 10.74 22.37 10.12
C HIS A 150 12.01 21.67 9.60
N GLU A 151 13.10 21.80 10.37
CA GLU A 151 14.42 21.26 10.05
C GLU A 151 14.40 19.75 9.76
N ASP A 152 13.74 18.95 10.60
CA ASP A 152 13.65 17.49 10.42
C ASP A 152 13.02 17.10 9.07
N ILE A 153 12.01 17.86 8.64
CA ILE A 153 11.33 17.65 7.36
C ILE A 153 12.28 18.03 6.21
N ILE A 154 13.01 19.13 6.34
CA ILE A 154 13.98 19.58 5.35
C ILE A 154 15.08 18.54 5.17
N LEU A 155 15.71 18.09 6.24
CA LEU A 155 16.80 17.10 6.22
C LEU A 155 16.33 15.77 5.60
N SER A 156 15.15 15.29 6.01
CA SER A 156 14.54 14.08 5.44
C SER A 156 14.32 14.21 3.93
N LYS A 157 13.86 15.37 3.47
CA LYS A 157 13.59 15.64 2.05
C LYS A 157 14.86 15.85 1.24
N MET A 158 15.90 16.49 1.79
CA MET A 158 17.22 16.64 1.15
C MET A 158 17.84 15.26 0.88
N LYS A 159 17.87 14.39 1.91
CA LYS A 159 18.36 13.02 1.78
C LYS A 159 17.57 12.22 0.75
N LYS A 160 16.23 12.35 0.76
CA LYS A 160 15.37 11.69 -0.22
C LYS A 160 15.60 12.20 -1.64
N MET A 161 15.71 13.52 -1.83
CA MET A 161 15.97 14.14 -3.12
C MET A 161 17.30 13.64 -3.70
N PHE A 162 18.37 13.65 -2.90
CA PHE A 162 19.69 13.17 -3.31
C PHE A 162 19.66 11.71 -3.76
N LYS A 163 19.08 10.83 -2.93
CA LYS A 163 18.97 9.39 -3.25
C LYS A 163 18.14 9.16 -4.52
N ASN A 164 17.01 9.85 -4.65
CA ASN A 164 16.17 9.73 -5.84
C ASN A 164 16.95 10.16 -7.10
N LYS A 165 17.68 11.27 -7.03
CA LYS A 165 18.52 11.76 -8.13
C LYS A 165 19.60 10.74 -8.50
N TYR A 166 20.25 10.13 -7.51
CA TYR A 166 21.22 9.06 -7.71
C TYR A 166 20.60 7.88 -8.47
N PHE A 167 19.48 7.34 -8.00
CA PHE A 167 18.83 6.19 -8.64
C PHE A 167 18.34 6.50 -10.06
N THR A 168 17.80 7.70 -10.31
CA THR A 168 17.42 8.11 -11.66
C THR A 168 18.61 8.20 -12.60
N MET A 169 19.78 8.61 -12.10
CA MET A 169 21.00 8.69 -12.91
C MET A 169 21.61 7.31 -13.18
N THR A 170 21.65 6.43 -12.17
CA THR A 170 22.18 5.07 -12.32
C THR A 170 21.29 4.18 -13.18
N GLN A 171 19.97 4.38 -13.17
CA GLN A 171 19.05 3.64 -14.06
C GLN A 171 19.26 4.04 -15.52
N LYS A 172 19.42 5.33 -15.82
CA LYS A 172 19.69 5.82 -17.18
C LYS A 172 21.04 5.39 -17.76
N THR A 173 21.99 4.96 -16.92
CA THR A 173 23.32 4.50 -17.36
C THR A 173 23.37 2.99 -17.64
N LEU A 174 22.32 2.23 -17.31
CA LEU A 174 22.22 0.79 -17.58
C LEU A 174 21.43 0.46 -18.87
N ASP A 175 20.78 1.45 -19.47
CA ASP A 175 20.00 1.32 -20.72
C ASP A 175 20.79 1.80 -21.97
N VAL A 176 22.13 1.80 -21.91
CA VAL A 176 23.04 2.13 -23.03
C VAL A 176 23.95 0.95 -23.35
#